data_AF-A0A2K8U915-F1
#
_entry.id   AF-A0A2K8U915-F1
#
_cell.length_a   1.000
_cell.length_b   1.000
_cell.length_c   1.000
_cell.angle_alpha   90.00
_cell.angle_beta   90.00
_cell.angle_gamma   90.00
#
_symmetry.space_group_name_H-M   'P 1'
#
loop_
_entity.id
_entity.type
_entity.pdbx_description
1 polymer ?
#
loop_
_entity_poly.entity_id
_entity_poly.type
_entity_poly.pdbx_seq_one_letter_code
_entity_poly.pdbx_strand_id
1 'polypeptide(L)'
;MVTTPDDVWALLHELVAAQKEAQKKAQEEAERRSQEAERWSQEAERRSQEAERRSQETERRSQETARLFQEAARERRKTDKQIKELGKQIGGLGEKFGSFTEGLALPSMERLLHERFGMEVVSPSVRVTKEGRHLELDVLAYANGPVNAAYVVEVKSHLREEAITQLRDLLRRFREFFPEHRDKRLYGILAAVDLTPALRERVLREGFYVARIQDQVFTLDVPDGFQPRVY
;
A
#
# COMPACT_ATOMS: atom_id res chain seq x y z
N MET A 1 -76.33 -84.13 -0.50
CA MET A 1 -77.22 -82.97 -0.26
C MET A 1 -77.48 -82.34 -1.61
N VAL A 2 -78.72 -82.41 -2.09
CA VAL A 2 -79.09 -81.99 -3.44
C VAL A 2 -79.42 -80.50 -3.37
N THR A 3 -78.56 -79.65 -3.92
CA THR A 3 -78.89 -78.24 -4.14
C THR A 3 -80.11 -78.17 -5.06
N THR A 4 -81.18 -77.56 -4.59
CA THR A 4 -82.39 -77.38 -5.39
C THR A 4 -82.21 -76.23 -6.38
N PRO A 5 -82.99 -76.20 -7.48
CA PRO A 5 -82.95 -75.09 -8.44
C PRO A 5 -83.15 -73.70 -7.80
N ASP A 6 -83.90 -73.63 -6.69
CA ASP A 6 -84.12 -72.41 -5.93
C ASP A 6 -82.86 -71.96 -5.15
N ASP A 7 -82.06 -72.90 -4.63
CA ASP A 7 -80.78 -72.59 -3.96
C ASP A 7 -79.76 -71.99 -4.95
N VAL A 8 -79.76 -72.46 -6.20
CA VAL A 8 -78.90 -71.92 -7.28
C VAL A 8 -79.33 -70.50 -7.66
N TRP A 9 -80.64 -70.22 -7.70
CA TRP A 9 -81.15 -68.88 -7.98
C TRP A 9 -80.87 -67.88 -6.86
N ALA A 10 -80.92 -68.31 -5.59
CA ALA A 10 -80.55 -67.48 -4.45
C ALA A 10 -79.06 -67.08 -4.50
N LEU A 11 -78.18 -68.04 -4.79
CA LEU A 11 -76.73 -67.79 -4.94
C LEU A 11 -76.41 -66.87 -6.12
N LEU A 12 -77.14 -66.99 -7.24
CA LEU A 12 -77.00 -66.07 -8.38
C LEU A 12 -77.42 -64.65 -8.03
N HIS A 13 -78.51 -64.47 -7.29
CA HIS A 13 -78.95 -63.17 -6.80
C HIS A 13 -77.93 -62.53 -5.85
N GLU A 14 -77.38 -63.31 -4.93
CA GLU A 14 -76.35 -62.88 -3.99
C GLU A 14 -75.05 -62.51 -4.71
N LEU A 15 -74.63 -63.30 -5.72
CA LEU A 15 -73.46 -63.02 -6.54
C LEU A 15 -73.63 -61.71 -7.34
N VAL A 16 -74.79 -61.48 -7.96
CA VAL A 16 -75.08 -60.24 -8.69
C VAL A 16 -75.10 -59.03 -7.75
N ALA A 17 -75.65 -59.18 -6.54
CA ALA A 17 -75.63 -58.13 -5.52
C ALA A 17 -74.20 -57.82 -5.06
N ALA A 18 -73.41 -58.85 -4.75
CA ALA A 18 -72.00 -58.70 -4.37
C ALA A 18 -71.17 -58.07 -5.50
N GLN A 19 -71.43 -58.41 -6.76
CA GLN A 19 -70.73 -57.83 -7.90
C GLN A 19 -71.06 -56.34 -8.08
N LYS A 20 -72.34 -55.95 -7.94
CA LYS A 20 -72.76 -54.55 -7.95
C LYS A 20 -72.11 -53.75 -6.82
N GLU A 21 -72.04 -54.32 -5.62
CA GLU A 21 -71.43 -53.67 -4.47
C GLU A 21 -69.91 -53.51 -4.62
N ALA A 22 -69.23 -54.53 -5.15
CA ALA A 22 -67.81 -54.47 -5.48
C ALA A 22 -67.51 -53.43 -6.57
N GLN A 23 -68.34 -53.36 -7.61
CA GLN A 23 -68.20 -52.38 -8.68
C GLN A 23 -68.39 -50.95 -8.18
N LYS A 24 -69.37 -50.75 -7.27
CA LYS A 24 -69.60 -49.45 -6.62
C LYS A 24 -68.41 -49.04 -5.74
N LYS A 25 -67.88 -49.94 -4.91
CA LYS A 25 -66.69 -49.68 -4.08
C LYS A 25 -65.46 -49.38 -4.92
N ALA A 26 -65.23 -50.12 -6.01
CA ALA A 26 -64.12 -49.86 -6.92
C ALA A 26 -64.23 -48.48 -7.60
N GLN A 27 -65.44 -48.06 -7.96
CA GLN A 27 -65.68 -46.75 -8.56
C GLN A 27 -65.46 -45.61 -7.55
N GLU A 28 -65.96 -45.75 -6.32
CA GLU A 28 -65.72 -44.79 -5.23
C GLU A 28 -64.23 -44.69 -4.87
N GLU A 29 -63.49 -45.80 -4.87
CA GLU A 29 -62.05 -45.82 -4.59
C GLU A 29 -61.24 -45.19 -5.74
N ALA A 30 -61.64 -45.43 -7.00
CA ALA A 30 -61.03 -44.79 -8.17
C ALA A 30 -61.25 -43.27 -8.16
N GLU A 31 -62.47 -42.81 -7.83
CA GLU A 31 -62.77 -41.38 -7.70
C GLU A 31 -61.95 -40.74 -6.57
N ARG A 32 -61.82 -41.41 -5.42
CA ARG A 32 -60.97 -40.95 -4.32
C ARG A 32 -59.50 -40.80 -4.74
N ARG A 33 -58.94 -41.82 -5.38
CA ARG A 33 -57.56 -41.79 -5.87
C ARG A 33 -57.34 -40.70 -6.91
N SER A 34 -58.32 -40.46 -7.79
CA SER A 34 -58.26 -39.37 -8.77
C SER A 34 -58.22 -38.01 -8.08
N GLN A 35 -59.08 -37.78 -7.09
CA GLN A 35 -59.10 -36.53 -6.33
C GLN A 35 -57.81 -36.31 -5.52
N GLU A 36 -57.24 -37.37 -4.94
CA GLU A 36 -55.95 -37.28 -4.23
C GLU A 36 -54.80 -36.98 -5.20
N ALA A 37 -54.79 -37.60 -6.38
CA ALA A 37 -53.78 -37.34 -7.41
C ALA A 37 -53.85 -35.89 -7.92
N GLU A 38 -55.05 -35.35 -8.14
CA GLU A 38 -55.24 -33.94 -8.52
C GLU A 38 -54.74 -32.98 -7.44
N ARG A 39 -55.06 -33.24 -6.17
CA ARG A 39 -54.56 -32.43 -5.04
C ARG A 39 -53.05 -32.46 -4.96
N TRP A 40 -52.45 -33.65 -5.12
CA TRP A 40 -50.99 -33.80 -5.12
C TRP A 40 -50.33 -33.05 -6.27
N SER A 41 -50.92 -33.11 -7.47
CA SER A 41 -50.44 -32.38 -8.64
C SER A 41 -50.48 -30.87 -8.42
N GLN A 42 -51.59 -30.34 -7.89
CA GLN A 42 -51.71 -28.92 -7.57
C GLN A 42 -50.70 -28.47 -6.51
N GLU A 43 -50.48 -29.29 -5.47
CA GLU A 43 -49.49 -28.97 -4.43
C GLU A 43 -48.06 -28.99 -4.97
N ALA A 44 -47.72 -29.97 -5.82
CA ALA A 44 -46.42 -30.05 -6.48
C ALA A 44 -46.16 -28.84 -7.38
N GLU A 45 -47.14 -28.42 -8.16
CA GLU A 45 -47.05 -27.25 -9.02
C GLU A 45 -46.86 -25.95 -8.20
N ARG A 46 -47.59 -25.82 -7.09
CA ARG A 46 -47.44 -24.67 -6.18
C ARG A 46 -46.04 -24.61 -5.56
N ARG A 47 -45.50 -25.77 -5.13
CA ARG A 47 -44.13 -25.86 -4.59
C ARG A 47 -43.09 -25.53 -5.65
N SER A 48 -43.29 -25.95 -6.90
CA SER A 48 -42.39 -25.62 -8.01
C SER A 48 -42.34 -24.12 -8.26
N GLN A 49 -43.50 -23.47 -8.33
CA GLN A 49 -43.59 -22.01 -8.51
C GLN A 49 -42.93 -21.23 -7.36
N GLU A 50 -43.09 -21.71 -6.12
CA GLU A 50 -42.49 -21.09 -4.95
C GLU A 50 -40.95 -21.25 -4.93
N ALA A 51 -40.45 -22.42 -5.32
CA ALA A 51 -39.02 -22.66 -5.49
C ALA A 51 -38.40 -21.78 -6.58
N GLU A 52 -39.10 -21.61 -7.71
CA GLU A 52 -38.63 -20.77 -8.81
C GLU A 52 -38.59 -19.28 -8.41
N ARG A 53 -39.60 -18.79 -7.69
CA ARG A 53 -39.59 -17.43 -7.12
C ARG A 53 -38.43 -17.23 -6.16
N ARG A 54 -38.15 -18.18 -5.26
CA ARG A 54 -37.00 -18.11 -4.34
C ARG A 54 -35.67 -18.10 -5.09
N SER A 55 -35.54 -18.90 -6.15
CA SER A 55 -34.35 -18.93 -6.98
C SER A 55 -34.11 -17.58 -7.66
N GLN A 56 -35.15 -16.99 -8.25
CA GLN A 56 -35.07 -15.66 -8.88
C GLN A 56 -34.72 -14.55 -7.86
N GLU A 57 -35.28 -14.59 -6.66
CA GLU A 57 -34.93 -13.62 -5.61
C GLU A 57 -33.47 -13.76 -5.18
N THR A 58 -32.98 -15.00 -5.03
CA THR A 58 -31.58 -15.27 -4.67
C THR A 58 -30.62 -14.78 -5.74
N GLU A 59 -30.94 -15.02 -7.01
CA GLU A 59 -30.16 -14.54 -8.15
C GLU A 59 -30.08 -13.01 -8.18
N ARG A 60 -31.21 -12.32 -7.95
CA ARG A 60 -31.24 -10.85 -7.87
C ARG A 60 -30.36 -10.31 -6.73
N ARG A 61 -30.46 -10.89 -5.53
CA ARG A 61 -29.61 -10.49 -4.39
C ARG A 61 -28.14 -10.74 -4.65
N SER A 62 -27.81 -11.85 -5.31
CA SER A 62 -26.44 -12.18 -5.71
C SER A 62 -25.87 -11.14 -6.67
N GLN A 63 -26.64 -10.76 -7.70
CA GLN A 63 -26.26 -9.73 -8.66
C GLN A 63 -26.09 -8.35 -8.01
N GLU A 64 -26.97 -7.98 -7.08
CA GLU A 64 -26.86 -6.71 -6.35
C GLU A 64 -25.60 -6.67 -5.46
N THR A 65 -25.31 -7.77 -4.76
CA THR A 65 -24.11 -7.92 -3.95
C THR A 65 -22.84 -7.82 -4.80
N ALA A 66 -22.83 -8.47 -5.97
CA ALA A 66 -21.71 -8.40 -6.91
C ALA A 66 -21.46 -6.96 -7.41
N ARG A 67 -22.52 -6.19 -7.69
CA ARG A 67 -22.41 -4.77 -8.08
C ARG A 67 -21.82 -3.92 -6.96
N LEU A 68 -22.32 -4.07 -5.73
CA LEU A 68 -21.80 -3.34 -4.56
C LEU A 68 -20.31 -3.63 -4.32
N PHE A 69 -19.90 -4.90 -4.44
CA PHE A 69 -18.49 -5.29 -4.35
C PHE A 69 -17.64 -4.64 -5.44
N GLN A 70 -18.15 -4.58 -6.68
CA GLN A 70 -17.44 -3.99 -7.79
C GLN A 70 -17.28 -2.46 -7.63
N GLU A 71 -18.29 -1.77 -7.11
CA GLU A 71 -18.24 -0.35 -6.79
C GLU A 71 -17.26 -0.06 -5.65
N ALA A 72 -17.33 -0.80 -4.55
CA ALA A 72 -16.40 -0.66 -3.43
C ALA A 72 -14.94 -0.91 -3.87
N ALA A 73 -14.70 -1.90 -4.73
CA ALA A 73 -13.37 -2.16 -5.28
C ALA A 73 -12.85 -1.01 -6.16
N ARG A 74 -13.73 -0.37 -6.94
CA ARG A 74 -13.37 0.81 -7.75
C ARG A 74 -13.06 2.02 -6.87
N GLU A 75 -13.86 2.25 -5.84
CA GLU A 75 -13.68 3.36 -4.92
C GLU A 75 -12.36 3.21 -4.15
N ARG A 76 -12.10 2.03 -3.59
CA ARG A 76 -10.83 1.70 -2.92
C ARG A 76 -9.63 1.95 -3.82
N ARG A 77 -9.68 1.55 -5.10
CA ARG A 77 -8.61 1.83 -6.07
C ARG A 77 -8.39 3.32 -6.33
N LYS A 78 -9.44 4.15 -6.28
CA LYS A 78 -9.32 5.61 -6.39
C LYS A 78 -8.64 6.19 -5.15
N THR A 79 -9.07 5.76 -3.96
CA THR A 79 -8.47 6.17 -2.69
C THR A 79 -6.99 5.81 -2.61
N ASP A 80 -6.62 4.58 -3.00
CA ASP A 80 -5.20 4.14 -3.01
C ASP A 80 -4.33 5.03 -3.93
N LYS A 81 -4.87 5.42 -5.09
CA LYS A 81 -4.18 6.35 -6.01
C LYS A 81 -4.01 7.73 -5.38
N GLN A 82 -5.05 8.28 -4.77
CA GLN A 82 -5.00 9.58 -4.09
C GLN A 82 -4.02 9.58 -2.93
N ILE A 83 -3.98 8.52 -2.11
CA ILE A 83 -3.01 8.37 -1.02
C ILE A 83 -1.59 8.33 -1.58
N LYS A 84 -1.36 7.61 -2.68
CA LYS A 84 -0.03 7.54 -3.32
C LYS A 84 0.41 8.89 -3.89
N GLU A 85 -0.50 9.64 -4.51
CA GLU A 85 -0.23 11.00 -5.02
C GLU A 85 0.04 11.98 -3.88
N LEU A 86 -0.76 11.94 -2.81
CA LEU A 86 -0.54 12.74 -1.61
C LEU A 86 0.82 12.43 -0.99
N GLY A 87 1.21 11.15 -0.89
CA GLY A 87 2.52 10.74 -0.40
C GLY A 87 3.68 11.31 -1.24
N LYS A 88 3.53 11.36 -2.56
CA LYS A 88 4.50 12.00 -3.46
C LYS A 88 4.57 13.51 -3.27
N GLN A 89 3.43 14.18 -3.11
CA GLN A 89 3.36 15.63 -2.88
C GLN A 89 3.99 16.00 -1.53
N ILE A 90 3.69 15.25 -0.47
CA ILE A 90 4.30 15.43 0.86
C ILE A 90 5.81 15.17 0.81
N GLY A 91 6.27 14.14 0.10
CA GLY A 91 7.69 13.89 -0.12
C GLY A 91 8.40 15.06 -0.84
N GLY A 92 7.78 15.60 -1.89
CA GLY A 92 8.31 16.75 -2.64
C GLY A 92 8.30 18.07 -1.86
N LEU A 93 7.51 18.19 -0.78
CA LEU A 93 7.60 19.34 0.13
C LEU A 93 8.89 19.27 0.96
N GLY A 94 9.27 18.09 1.47
CA GLY A 94 10.51 17.92 2.24
C GLY A 94 11.78 18.30 1.46
N GLU A 95 11.85 17.93 0.19
CA GLU A 95 12.93 18.29 -0.74
C GLU A 95 12.99 19.81 -0.98
N LYS A 96 11.84 20.45 -1.20
CA LYS A 96 11.74 21.92 -1.36
C LYS A 96 12.14 22.68 -0.09
N PHE A 97 11.80 22.16 1.09
CA PHE A 97 12.22 22.73 2.37
C PHE A 97 13.75 22.64 2.56
N GLY A 98 14.40 21.57 2.09
CA GLY A 98 15.87 21.46 2.00
C GLY A 98 16.46 22.58 1.13
N SER A 99 16.03 22.65 -0.13
CA SER A 99 16.52 23.67 -1.09
C SER A 99 16.28 25.12 -0.65
N PHE A 100 15.20 25.38 0.10
CA PHE A 100 14.88 26.71 0.61
C PHE A 100 15.77 27.09 1.80
N THR A 101 16.05 26.12 2.68
CA THR A 101 16.97 26.30 3.81
C THR A 101 18.40 26.50 3.29
N GLU A 102 18.82 25.71 2.30
CA GLU A 102 20.07 25.90 1.58
C GLU A 102 20.17 27.29 0.96
N GLY A 103 19.17 27.69 0.15
CA GLY A 103 19.22 28.95 -0.58
C GLY A 103 19.30 30.19 0.31
N LEU A 104 18.60 30.21 1.44
CA LEU A 104 18.66 31.34 2.38
C LEU A 104 19.96 31.37 3.18
N ALA A 105 20.52 30.22 3.50
CA ALA A 105 21.66 30.11 4.38
C ALA A 105 22.99 29.92 3.64
N LEU A 106 22.96 29.79 2.30
CA LEU A 106 24.12 29.64 1.42
C LEU A 106 25.21 30.70 1.66
N PRO A 107 24.91 32.02 1.78
CA PRO A 107 25.96 33.00 2.01
C PRO A 107 26.73 32.78 3.31
N SER A 108 26.04 32.31 4.36
CA SER A 108 26.67 32.00 5.65
C SER A 108 27.52 30.73 5.58
N MET A 109 27.08 29.74 4.80
CA MET A 109 27.79 28.49 4.56
C MET A 109 29.03 28.72 3.70
N GLU A 110 28.94 29.50 2.62
CA GLU A 110 30.09 29.89 1.80
C GLU A 110 31.16 30.58 2.65
N ARG A 111 30.75 31.54 3.48
CA ARG A 111 31.66 32.23 4.40
C ARG A 111 32.34 31.25 5.36
N LEU A 112 31.57 30.33 5.96
CA LEU A 112 32.11 29.31 6.86
C LEU A 112 33.11 28.38 6.15
N LEU A 113 32.80 27.94 4.93
CA LEU A 113 33.67 27.07 4.12
C LEU A 113 34.97 27.78 3.70
N HIS A 114 34.91 29.08 3.38
CA HIS A 114 36.10 29.87 3.07
C HIS A 114 36.93 30.15 4.32
N GLU A 115 36.33 30.74 5.36
CA GLU A 115 37.06 31.25 6.52
C GLU A 115 37.57 30.14 7.44
N ARG A 116 36.78 29.08 7.66
CA ARG A 116 37.12 28.02 8.61
C ARG A 116 37.83 26.84 7.97
N PHE A 117 37.54 26.56 6.71
CA PHE A 117 38.07 25.38 6.01
C PHE A 117 39.03 25.74 4.87
N GLY A 118 39.13 27.01 4.48
CA GLY A 118 40.04 27.44 3.40
C GLY A 118 39.62 26.91 2.04
N MET A 119 38.32 26.72 1.80
CA MET A 119 37.81 26.28 0.50
C MET A 119 37.88 27.42 -0.50
N GLU A 120 38.31 27.11 -1.72
CA GLU A 120 38.48 28.07 -2.82
C GLU A 120 37.27 28.03 -3.77
N VAL A 121 36.67 26.85 -3.91
CA VAL A 121 35.49 26.62 -4.74
C VAL A 121 34.38 26.11 -3.83
N VAL A 122 33.21 26.75 -3.91
CA VAL A 122 31.97 26.29 -3.28
C VAL A 122 30.91 26.22 -4.38
N SER A 123 30.29 25.07 -4.54
CA SER A 123 29.30 24.80 -5.58
C SER A 123 28.04 24.22 -4.94
N PRO A 124 26.95 24.98 -4.86
CA PRO A 124 25.66 24.47 -4.42
C PRO A 124 24.97 23.65 -5.53
N SER A 125 24.06 22.76 -5.12
CA SER A 125 23.18 21.98 -5.99
C SER A 125 23.91 21.24 -7.11
N VAL A 126 24.96 20.51 -6.76
CA VAL A 126 25.78 19.77 -7.74
C VAL A 126 25.06 18.50 -8.16
N ARG A 127 24.78 18.39 -9.46
CA ARG A 127 24.17 17.21 -10.07
C ARG A 127 25.11 16.60 -11.08
N VAL A 128 25.34 15.30 -10.96
CA VAL A 128 26.20 14.55 -11.89
C VAL A 128 25.47 13.29 -12.36
N THR A 129 25.57 13.04 -13.67
CA THR A 129 25.09 11.82 -14.30
C THR A 129 26.27 11.10 -14.95
N LYS A 130 26.48 9.84 -14.57
CA LYS A 130 27.59 9.02 -15.07
C LYS A 130 27.12 7.58 -15.25
N GLU A 131 27.28 7.05 -16.46
CA GLU A 131 26.91 5.65 -16.79
C GLU A 131 25.46 5.30 -16.38
N GLY A 132 24.52 6.23 -16.56
CA GLY A 132 23.11 6.04 -16.17
C GLY A 132 22.83 6.12 -14.68
N ARG A 133 23.84 6.40 -13.84
CA ARG A 133 23.68 6.70 -12.41
C ARG A 133 23.61 8.20 -12.18
N HIS A 134 22.79 8.61 -11.22
CA HIS A 134 22.61 10.01 -10.84
C HIS A 134 23.04 10.22 -9.39
N LEU A 135 23.74 11.32 -9.13
CA LEU A 135 24.10 11.78 -7.79
C LEU A 135 23.82 13.29 -7.71
N GLU A 136 23.20 13.69 -6.61
CA GLU A 136 22.94 15.08 -6.25
C GLU A 136 23.59 15.34 -4.90
N LEU A 137 24.29 16.47 -4.81
CA LEU A 137 24.92 16.97 -3.59
C LEU A 137 24.33 18.36 -3.31
N ASP A 138 23.95 18.61 -2.06
CA ASP A 138 23.46 19.93 -1.66
C ASP A 138 24.59 20.96 -1.83
N VAL A 139 25.81 20.64 -1.37
CA VAL A 139 27.02 21.42 -1.67
C VAL A 139 28.25 20.55 -1.82
N LEU A 140 29.08 20.88 -2.81
CA LEU A 140 30.47 20.45 -2.91
C LEU A 140 31.40 21.66 -2.78
N ALA A 141 32.36 21.57 -1.88
CA ALA A 141 33.41 22.58 -1.73
C ALA A 141 34.80 21.93 -1.79
N TYR A 142 35.76 22.58 -2.43
CA TYR A 142 37.13 22.05 -2.51
C TYR A 142 38.18 23.15 -2.66
N ALA A 143 39.43 22.78 -2.39
CA ALA A 143 40.62 23.58 -2.64
C ALA A 143 41.73 22.74 -3.28
N ASN A 144 42.45 23.34 -4.22
CA ASN A 144 43.53 22.72 -4.99
C ASN A 144 44.88 23.35 -4.60
N GLY A 145 45.26 23.28 -3.33
CA GLY A 145 46.45 23.96 -2.81
C GLY A 145 46.96 23.32 -1.53
N PRO A 146 47.54 24.09 -0.60
CA PRO A 146 48.04 23.56 0.68
C PRO A 146 46.98 22.78 1.48
N VAL A 147 45.71 23.17 1.35
CA VAL A 147 44.59 22.48 2.01
C VAL A 147 44.31 21.11 1.36
N ASN A 148 44.35 21.03 0.02
CA ASN A 148 44.05 19.86 -0.82
C ASN A 148 42.94 18.96 -0.26
N ALA A 149 41.74 19.52 -0.08
CA ALA A 149 40.60 18.84 0.52
C ALA A 149 39.31 19.11 -0.27
N ALA A 150 38.34 18.21 -0.10
CA ALA A 150 36.97 18.34 -0.56
C ALA A 150 36.01 18.10 0.60
N TYR A 151 34.92 18.85 0.63
CA TYR A 151 33.85 18.76 1.60
C TYR A 151 32.53 18.58 0.87
N VAL A 152 31.77 17.56 1.26
CA VAL A 152 30.37 17.42 0.89
C VAL A 152 29.53 17.89 2.07
N VAL A 153 28.64 18.86 1.83
CA VAL A 153 27.67 19.32 2.83
C VAL A 153 26.32 18.77 2.46
N GLU A 154 25.66 18.14 3.42
CA GLU A 154 24.27 17.70 3.33
C GLU A 154 23.41 18.53 4.31
N VAL A 155 22.30 19.07 3.84
CA VAL A 155 21.40 19.93 4.59
C VAL A 155 20.07 19.22 4.88
N LYS A 156 19.63 19.27 6.15
CA LYS A 156 18.36 18.68 6.59
C LYS A 156 17.56 19.65 7.45
N SER A 157 16.27 19.83 7.14
CA SER A 157 15.40 20.60 8.04
C SER A 157 15.23 19.90 9.39
N HIS A 158 15.10 18.57 9.39
CA HIS A 158 15.07 17.75 10.61
C HIS A 158 16.02 16.58 10.41
N LEU A 159 17.05 16.49 11.26
CA LEU A 159 17.99 15.41 11.16
C LEU A 159 17.36 14.09 11.60
N ARG A 160 17.55 13.05 10.80
CA ARG A 160 17.28 11.66 11.18
C ARG A 160 18.52 10.79 10.99
N GLU A 161 18.52 9.62 11.62
CA GLU A 161 19.63 8.67 11.58
C GLU A 161 19.97 8.22 10.16
N GLU A 162 18.96 8.10 9.30
CA GLU A 162 19.13 7.67 7.91
C GLU A 162 20.05 8.61 7.14
N ALA A 163 20.01 9.92 7.41
CA ALA A 163 20.86 10.91 6.74
C ALA A 163 22.35 10.69 7.04
N ILE A 164 22.70 10.21 8.25
CA ILE A 164 24.08 9.87 8.62
C ILE A 164 24.57 8.71 7.74
N THR A 165 23.74 7.69 7.58
CA THR A 165 24.05 6.53 6.74
C THR A 165 24.15 6.92 5.26
N GLN A 166 23.23 7.76 4.78
CA GLN A 166 23.22 8.26 3.41
C GLN A 166 24.49 9.05 3.08
N LEU A 167 24.89 10.00 3.93
CA LEU A 167 26.11 10.78 3.71
C LEU A 167 27.36 9.90 3.72
N ARG A 168 27.43 8.91 4.61
CA ARG A 168 28.55 7.94 4.64
C ARG A 168 28.67 7.17 3.32
N ASP A 169 27.57 6.64 2.83
CA ASP A 169 27.55 5.81 1.63
C ASP A 169 27.75 6.65 0.35
N LEU A 170 27.36 7.93 0.40
CA LEU A 170 27.71 8.93 -0.61
C LEU A 170 29.22 9.17 -0.63
N LEU A 171 29.84 9.50 0.50
CA LEU A 171 31.28 9.79 0.58
C LEU A 171 32.14 8.62 0.12
N ARG A 172 31.76 7.38 0.46
CA ARG A 172 32.46 6.16 0.01
C ARG A 172 32.48 5.99 -1.50
N ARG A 173 31.43 6.43 -2.20
CA ARG A 173 31.29 6.32 -3.66
C ARG A 173 31.59 7.62 -4.39
N PHE A 174 31.90 8.70 -3.67
CA PHE A 174 32.10 10.04 -4.22
C PHE A 174 33.10 10.05 -5.39
N ARG A 175 34.24 9.36 -5.23
CA ARG A 175 35.30 9.32 -6.24
C ARG A 175 34.91 8.55 -7.51
N GLU A 176 33.87 7.73 -7.47
CA GLU A 176 33.33 7.10 -8.69
C GLU A 176 32.69 8.16 -9.60
N PHE A 177 32.07 9.19 -9.00
CA PHE A 177 31.43 10.29 -9.72
C PHE A 177 32.40 11.43 -10.00
N PHE A 178 33.31 11.74 -9.07
CA PHE A 178 34.27 12.85 -9.14
C PHE A 178 35.73 12.34 -9.08
N PRO A 179 36.22 11.61 -10.10
CA PRO A 179 37.58 11.06 -10.11
C PRO A 179 38.68 12.14 -10.06
N GLU A 180 38.39 13.37 -10.50
CA GLU A 180 39.26 14.54 -10.41
C GLU A 180 39.63 14.93 -8.96
N HIS A 181 38.88 14.45 -7.98
CA HIS A 181 39.12 14.69 -6.56
C HIS A 181 39.73 13.49 -5.83
N ARG A 182 40.23 12.47 -6.55
CA ARG A 182 40.73 11.22 -5.95
C ARG A 182 41.83 11.45 -4.90
N ASP A 183 42.71 12.42 -5.16
CA ASP A 183 43.90 12.72 -4.35
C ASP A 183 43.62 13.73 -3.23
N LYS A 184 42.35 14.09 -3.02
CA LYS A 184 41.92 15.01 -1.95
C LYS A 184 41.51 14.26 -0.71
N ARG A 185 41.75 14.89 0.45
CA ARG A 185 41.10 14.49 1.70
C ARG A 185 39.63 14.84 1.60
N LEU A 186 38.76 13.85 1.70
CA LEU A 186 37.31 14.02 1.57
C LEU A 186 36.65 13.99 2.95
N TYR A 187 35.82 14.99 3.23
CA TYR A 187 35.11 15.16 4.49
C TYR A 187 33.61 15.36 4.28
N GLY A 188 32.82 14.95 5.27
CA GLY A 188 31.38 15.23 5.32
C GLY A 188 31.05 16.30 6.36
N ILE A 189 30.16 17.22 6.00
CA ILE A 189 29.47 18.12 6.93
C ILE A 189 27.99 17.79 6.86
N LEU A 190 27.38 17.54 8.02
CA LEU A 190 25.93 17.41 8.13
C LEU A 190 25.38 18.66 8.82
N ALA A 191 24.56 19.41 8.09
CA ALA A 191 23.93 20.62 8.57
C ALA A 191 22.44 20.40 8.83
N ALA A 192 21.93 20.89 9.96
CA ALA A 192 20.51 20.76 10.26
C ALA A 192 19.90 21.96 11.00
N VAL A 193 18.62 22.23 10.72
CA VAL A 193 17.82 23.21 11.48
C VAL A 193 17.43 22.61 12.83
N ASP A 194 16.76 21.46 12.81
CA ASP A 194 16.44 20.69 14.00
C ASP A 194 17.40 19.50 14.17
N LEU A 195 18.07 19.49 15.32
CA LEU A 195 19.10 18.52 15.70
C LEU A 195 19.05 18.25 17.20
N THR A 196 18.79 17.00 17.57
CA THR A 196 18.87 16.53 18.96
C THR A 196 20.31 16.28 19.39
N PRO A 197 20.64 16.42 20.69
CA PRO A 197 21.98 16.11 21.20
C PRO A 197 22.43 14.67 20.92
N ALA A 198 21.51 13.71 21.02
CA ALA A 198 21.81 12.30 20.75
C ALA A 198 22.23 12.06 19.29
N LEU A 199 21.55 12.70 18.33
CA LEU A 199 21.93 12.61 16.92
C LEU A 199 23.22 13.36 16.63
N ARG A 200 23.44 14.54 17.22
CA ARG A 200 24.71 15.27 17.14
C ARG A 200 25.90 14.37 17.50
N GLU A 201 25.85 13.71 18.65
CA GLU A 201 26.92 12.80 19.09
C GLU A 201 27.11 11.60 18.15
N ARG A 202 26.08 11.21 17.41
CA ARG A 202 26.22 10.14 16.42
C ARG A 202 26.88 10.61 15.13
N VAL A 203 26.55 11.81 14.66
CA VAL A 203 27.20 12.43 13.51
C VAL A 203 28.69 12.60 13.78
N LEU A 204 29.05 13.12 14.97
CA LEU A 204 30.45 13.27 15.39
C LEU A 204 31.17 11.93 15.47
N ARG A 205 30.52 10.88 16.01
CA ARG A 205 31.10 9.53 16.08
C ARG A 205 31.35 8.88 14.72
N GLU A 206 30.53 9.19 13.70
CA GLU A 206 30.79 8.76 12.32
C GLU A 206 31.96 9.55 11.67
N GLY A 207 32.44 10.59 12.35
CA GLY A 207 33.54 11.44 11.93
C GLY A 207 33.12 12.58 10.99
N PHE A 208 31.83 12.92 10.96
CA PHE A 208 31.34 14.08 10.22
C PHE A 208 31.38 15.34 11.07
N TYR A 209 31.64 16.47 10.42
CA TYR A 209 31.36 17.76 11.01
C TYR A 209 29.86 17.95 11.16
N VAL A 210 29.45 18.65 12.21
CA VAL A 210 28.07 19.07 12.43
C VAL A 210 27.98 20.58 12.23
N ALA A 211 26.95 21.04 11.53
CA ALA A 211 26.56 22.44 11.51
C ALA A 211 25.10 22.60 11.93
N ARG A 212 24.80 23.67 12.67
CA ARG A 212 23.43 24.08 12.97
C ARG A 212 23.04 25.25 12.08
N ILE A 213 21.78 25.26 11.67
CA ILE A 213 21.19 26.35 10.90
C ILE A 213 20.17 27.05 11.80
N GLN A 214 20.48 28.27 12.21
CA GLN A 214 19.62 29.11 13.04
C GLN A 214 19.54 30.49 12.40
N ASP A 215 18.32 31.02 12.22
CA ASP A 215 18.09 32.33 11.59
C ASP A 215 18.87 32.53 10.28
N GLN A 216 18.89 31.49 9.43
CA GLN A 216 19.61 31.46 8.14
C GLN A 216 21.15 31.50 8.27
N VAL A 217 21.70 31.27 9.46
CA VAL A 217 23.14 31.24 9.71
C VAL A 217 23.63 29.82 9.99
N PHE A 218 24.62 29.38 9.22
CA PHE A 218 25.39 28.16 9.47
C PHE A 218 26.43 28.40 10.54
N THR A 219 26.37 27.61 11.61
CA THR A 219 27.35 27.61 12.70
C THR A 219 27.87 26.21 12.91
N LEU A 220 29.20 26.06 12.95
CA LEU A 220 29.84 24.78 13.23
C LEU A 220 29.59 24.38 14.69
N ASP A 221 29.11 23.16 14.91
CA ASP A 221 28.77 22.61 16.22
C ASP A 221 29.58 21.33 16.48
N VAL A 222 30.90 21.49 16.54
CA VAL A 222 31.85 20.42 16.85
C VAL A 222 32.66 20.80 18.08
N PRO A 223 33.08 19.83 18.92
CA PRO A 223 33.95 20.12 20.06
C PRO A 223 35.34 20.58 19.59
N ASP A 224 36.05 21.29 20.45
CA ASP A 224 37.44 21.68 20.21
C ASP A 224 38.31 20.44 20.02
N GLY A 225 39.21 20.48 19.02
CA GLY A 225 40.07 19.36 18.68
C GLY A 225 39.36 18.17 18.01
N PHE A 226 38.11 18.32 17.58
CA PHE A 226 37.40 17.30 16.81
C PHE A 226 38.23 16.81 15.61
N GLN A 227 38.42 15.50 15.51
CA GLN A 227 39.13 14.87 14.40
C GLN A 227 38.12 14.24 13.44
N PRO A 228 37.85 14.87 12.27
CA PRO A 228 36.94 14.30 11.30
C PRO A 228 37.55 13.07 10.63
N ARG A 229 36.68 12.17 10.17
CA ARG A 229 37.09 11.03 9.36
C ARG A 229 37.33 11.49 7.93
N VAL A 230 38.46 11.06 7.38
CA VAL A 230 38.76 11.18 5.94
C VAL A 230 38.15 9.96 5.23
N TYR A 231 37.43 10.21 4.14
CA TYR A 231 36.81 9.20 3.28
C TYR A 231 37.56 9.03 1.96
#